data_AF-A0A067H9H3-F1
#
_entry.id   AF-A0A067H9H3-F1
#
_cell.length_a   1.000
_cell.length_b   1.000
_cell.length_c   1.000
_cell.angle_alpha   90.00
_cell.angle_beta   90.00
_cell.angle_gamma   90.00
#
_symmetry.space_group_name_H-M   'P 1'
#
loop_
_entity.id
_entity.type
_entity.pdbx_description
1 polymer ?
#
loop_
_entity_poly.entity_id
_entity_poly.type
_entity_poly.pdbx_seq_one_letter_code
_entity_poly.pdbx_strand_id
1 'polypeptide(L)'
;CRSSLVMSIGCNRSFSEDVAHMPVIRDPEIQRAFKDLMAADWGELPASVIHDAKSALSRNNDDKAGQEVLKNVFSAAEAVEEFIGIIMNIKMEFDDEIGLSVYQRYATYLDAFGPDESYLRKKVETELGSKMIFLKMRCAGLGSEWGKVFYYGCQCHCGILAR
;
A
#
# COMPACT_ATOMS: atom_id res chain seq x y z
N CYS A 1 24.99 -24.95 25.05
CA CYS A 1 24.86 -24.29 23.74
C CYS A 1 23.46 -24.47 23.19
N ARG A 2 22.89 -23.38 22.66
CA ARG A 2 21.61 -23.21 21.94
C ARG A 2 20.31 -23.23 22.77
N SER A 3 20.01 -22.02 23.25
CA SER A 3 18.68 -21.52 23.61
C SER A 3 17.74 -21.51 22.40
N SER A 4 16.49 -21.92 22.60
CA SER A 4 15.38 -21.72 21.67
C SER A 4 14.60 -20.49 22.15
N LEU A 5 14.67 -19.39 21.41
CA LEU A 5 13.82 -18.22 21.61
C LEU A 5 12.76 -18.21 20.52
N VAL A 6 11.57 -18.70 20.89
CA VAL A 6 10.32 -18.35 20.23
C VAL A 6 10.07 -16.87 20.48
N MET A 7 10.20 -16.04 19.46
CA MET A 7 9.69 -14.67 19.49
C MET A 7 8.29 -14.67 18.88
N SER A 8 7.29 -14.79 19.74
CA SER A 8 5.95 -14.31 19.42
C SER A 8 6.02 -12.79 19.41
N ILE A 9 6.10 -12.17 18.23
CA ILE A 9 5.94 -10.72 18.07
C ILE A 9 4.44 -10.43 18.09
N GLY A 10 3.85 -10.58 19.28
CA GLY A 10 2.67 -9.82 19.66
C GLY A 10 3.15 -8.41 19.92
N CYS A 11 3.09 -7.55 18.89
CA CYS A 11 3.39 -6.14 19.06
C CYS A 11 2.26 -5.54 19.91
N ASN A 12 2.45 -5.55 21.24
CA ASN A 12 1.70 -4.65 22.11
C ASN A 12 1.98 -3.25 21.60
N ARG A 13 0.98 -2.67 20.93
CA ARG A 13 0.96 -1.24 20.62
C ARG A 13 0.85 -0.53 21.96
N SER A 14 1.99 -0.26 22.57
CA SER A 14 2.07 0.65 23.70
C SER A 14 1.63 2.01 23.17
N PHE A 15 0.36 2.37 23.40
CA PHE A 15 -0.08 3.74 23.24
C PHE A 15 0.71 4.57 24.25
N SER A 16 1.66 5.34 23.76
CA SER A 16 2.32 6.38 24.54
C SER A 16 1.23 7.30 25.11
N GLU A 17 1.33 7.63 26.39
CA GLU A 17 0.47 8.59 27.11
C GLU A 17 0.58 10.04 26.57
N ASP A 18 1.24 10.25 25.44
CA ASP A 18 1.34 11.52 24.76
C ASP A 18 0.14 11.71 23.82
N VAL A 19 -1.07 11.66 24.40
CA VAL A 19 -2.27 12.17 23.72
C VAL A 19 -2.14 13.68 23.76
N ALA A 20 -1.43 14.24 22.79
CA ALA A 20 -1.25 15.68 22.66
C ALA A 20 -2.61 16.38 22.81
N HIS A 21 -2.69 17.34 23.75
CA HIS A 21 -3.92 18.08 23.97
C HIS A 21 -4.37 18.73 22.66
N MET A 22 -5.64 18.49 22.30
CA MET A 22 -6.23 19.12 21.13
C MET A 22 -6.10 20.64 21.25
N PRO A 23 -5.60 21.34 20.23
CA PRO A 23 -5.41 22.79 20.29
C PRO A 23 -6.73 23.50 20.57
N VAL A 24 -6.68 24.53 21.42
CA VAL A 24 -7.85 25.34 21.74
C VAL A 24 -8.11 26.33 20.61
N ILE A 25 -9.11 26.04 19.80
CA ILE A 25 -9.60 26.90 18.72
C ILE A 25 -10.89 27.57 19.19
N ARG A 26 -10.96 28.89 19.11
CA ARG A 26 -12.09 29.70 19.60
C ARG A 26 -13.08 30.01 18.49
N ASP A 27 -12.59 30.26 17.28
CA ASP A 27 -13.43 30.54 16.12
C ASP A 27 -14.18 29.26 15.69
N PRO A 28 -15.53 29.26 15.66
CA PRO A 28 -16.31 28.06 15.33
C PRO A 28 -16.08 27.54 13.91
N GLU A 29 -15.78 28.42 12.95
CA GLU A 29 -15.57 28.01 11.57
C GLU A 29 -14.19 27.39 11.38
N ILE A 30 -13.15 27.97 11.98
CA ILE A 30 -11.81 27.37 12.04
C ILE A 30 -11.89 26.02 12.75
N GLN A 31 -12.62 25.94 13.87
CA GLN A 31 -12.75 24.71 14.62
C GLN A 31 -13.45 23.61 13.81
N ARG A 32 -14.48 23.98 13.04
CA ARG A 32 -15.17 23.04 12.14
C ARG A 32 -14.22 22.55 11.04
N ALA A 33 -13.57 23.46 10.31
CA ALA A 33 -12.64 23.11 9.25
C ALA A 33 -11.47 22.25 9.76
N PHE A 34 -10.93 22.56 10.94
CA PHE A 34 -9.91 21.74 11.61
C PHE A 34 -10.40 20.33 11.89
N LYS A 35 -11.61 20.16 12.44
CA LYS A 35 -12.18 18.84 12.74
C LYS A 35 -12.43 18.02 11.47
N ASP A 36 -12.99 18.66 10.45
CA ASP A 36 -13.28 17.99 9.17
C ASP A 36 -11.99 17.55 8.49
N LEU A 37 -10.94 18.37 8.53
CA LEU A 37 -9.61 18.05 8.03
C LEU A 37 -8.91 16.93 8.82
N MET A 38 -8.99 16.94 10.16
CA MET A 38 -8.44 15.88 11.00
C MET A 38 -9.20 14.55 10.88
N ALA A 39 -10.46 14.60 10.45
CA ALA A 39 -11.29 13.42 10.19
C ALA A 39 -11.12 12.86 8.77
N ALA A 40 -10.56 13.64 7.84
CA ALA A 40 -10.32 13.24 6.46
C ALA A 40 -9.16 12.23 6.35
N ASP A 41 -9.20 11.42 5.28
CA ASP A 41 -8.04 10.64 4.87
C ASP A 41 -7.05 11.56 4.14
N TRP A 42 -5.83 11.70 4.68
CA TRP A 42 -4.78 12.53 4.07
C TRP A 42 -4.08 11.83 2.89
N GLY A 43 -4.43 10.58 2.59
CA GLY A 43 -4.00 9.91 1.36
C GLY A 43 -4.66 10.46 0.10
N GLU A 44 -5.86 11.02 0.21
CA GLU A 44 -6.60 11.69 -0.86
C GLU A 44 -7.59 12.69 -0.25
N LEU A 45 -7.20 13.96 -0.19
CA LEU A 45 -7.99 14.97 0.51
C LEU A 45 -9.26 15.33 -0.29
N PRO A 46 -10.47 15.25 0.31
CA PRO A 46 -11.68 15.63 -0.39
C PRO A 46 -11.69 17.12 -0.77
N ALA A 47 -12.10 17.44 -2.00
CA ALA A 47 -12.15 18.82 -2.48
C ALA A 47 -12.99 19.76 -1.61
N SER A 48 -14.04 19.25 -0.97
CA SER A 48 -14.86 20.01 -0.01
C SER A 48 -14.06 20.40 1.24
N VAL A 49 -13.26 19.49 1.78
CA VAL A 49 -12.42 19.74 2.97
C VAL A 49 -11.32 20.76 2.65
N ILE A 50 -10.70 20.66 1.47
CA ILE A 50 -9.72 21.65 0.98
C ILE A 50 -10.36 23.02 0.84
N HIS A 51 -11.54 23.08 0.21
CA HIS A 51 -12.27 24.33 0.02
C HIS A 51 -12.63 24.98 1.36
N ASP A 52 -13.16 24.21 2.30
CA ASP A 52 -13.61 24.72 3.60
C ASP A 52 -12.42 25.17 4.46
N ALA A 53 -11.30 24.44 4.43
CA ALA A 53 -10.06 24.87 5.08
C ALA A 53 -9.52 26.18 4.49
N LYS A 54 -9.46 26.30 3.15
CA LYS A 54 -9.03 27.55 2.48
C LYS A 54 -9.98 28.71 2.74
N SER A 55 -11.28 28.44 2.76
CA SER A 55 -12.31 29.44 3.07
C SER A 55 -12.11 29.98 4.50
N ALA A 56 -11.97 29.08 5.48
CA ALA A 56 -11.73 29.45 6.88
C ALA A 56 -10.42 30.24 7.08
N LEU A 57 -9.36 29.88 6.35
CA LEU A 57 -8.06 30.57 6.38
C LEU A 57 -8.07 31.93 5.68
N SER A 58 -8.95 32.15 4.70
CA SER A 58 -9.02 33.43 3.96
C SER A 58 -9.67 34.57 4.75
N ARG A 59 -10.42 34.24 5.81
CA ARG A 59 -11.13 35.22 6.64
C ARG A 59 -10.19 35.84 7.65
N ASN A 60 -10.21 37.16 7.79
CA ASN A 60 -9.48 37.84 8.86
C ASN A 60 -10.32 37.77 10.15
N ASN A 61 -9.82 37.05 11.15
CA ASN A 61 -10.47 36.91 12.45
C ASN A 61 -9.47 37.12 13.60
N ASP A 62 -10.01 37.31 14.81
CA ASP A 62 -9.20 37.61 15.99
C ASP A 62 -8.47 36.37 16.54
N ASP A 63 -8.87 35.16 16.13
CA ASP A 63 -8.28 33.89 16.56
C ASP A 63 -7.07 33.49 15.70
N LYS A 64 -6.03 34.34 15.74
CA LYS A 64 -4.77 34.10 15.02
C LYS A 64 -4.10 32.78 15.39
N ALA A 65 -4.25 32.35 16.65
CA ALA A 65 -3.71 31.08 17.11
C ALA A 65 -4.45 29.91 16.46
N GLY A 66 -5.78 29.95 16.38
CA GLY A 66 -6.58 28.97 15.66
C GLY A 66 -6.28 28.95 14.16
N GLN A 67 -6.09 30.13 13.53
CA GLN A 67 -5.68 30.21 12.13
C GLN A 67 -4.34 29.52 11.86
N GLU A 68 -3.35 29.77 12.71
CA GLU A 68 -2.02 29.18 12.58
C GLU A 68 -2.06 27.65 12.77
N VAL A 69 -2.86 27.17 13.72
CA VAL A 69 -3.10 25.73 13.92
C VAL A 69 -3.71 25.10 12.66
N LEU A 70 -4.79 25.67 12.14
CA LEU A 70 -5.45 25.15 10.95
C LEU A 70 -4.52 25.17 9.74
N LYS A 71 -3.74 26.24 9.57
CA LYS A 71 -2.75 26.36 8.50
C LYS A 71 -1.69 25.27 8.58
N ASN A 72 -1.13 25.04 9.77
CA ASN A 72 -0.10 24.03 9.96
C ASN A 72 -0.62 22.61 9.69
N VAL A 73 -1.82 22.28 10.15
CA VAL A 73 -2.44 20.98 9.86
C VAL A 73 -2.75 20.83 8.37
N PHE A 74 -3.28 21.88 7.73
CA PHE A 74 -3.57 21.87 6.31
C PHE A 74 -2.31 21.67 5.46
N SER A 75 -1.24 22.41 5.76
CA SER A 75 0.06 22.22 5.09
C SER A 75 0.66 20.83 5.34
N ALA A 76 0.49 20.27 6.54
CA ALA A 76 0.94 18.91 6.81
C ALA A 76 0.14 17.87 6.01
N ALA A 77 -1.18 18.05 5.89
CA ALA A 77 -2.04 17.17 5.11
C ALA A 77 -1.67 17.20 3.61
N GLU A 78 -1.48 18.39 3.03
CA GLU A 78 -1.02 18.54 1.63
C GLU A 78 0.34 17.86 1.41
N ALA A 79 1.28 18.02 2.34
CA ALA A 79 2.60 17.37 2.26
C ALA A 79 2.52 15.84 2.37
N VAL A 80 1.60 15.31 3.19
CA VAL A 80 1.37 13.86 3.31
C VAL A 80 0.77 13.30 2.03
N GLU A 81 -0.20 13.96 1.42
CA GLU A 81 -0.80 13.55 0.14
C GLU A 81 0.27 13.49 -0.97
N GLU A 82 1.11 14.53 -1.10
CA GLU A 82 2.22 14.56 -2.06
C GLU A 82 3.23 13.43 -1.80
N PHE A 83 3.61 13.23 -0.53
CA PHE A 83 4.58 12.20 -0.16
C PHE A 83 4.04 10.78 -0.39
N ILE A 84 2.75 10.55 -0.15
CA ILE A 84 2.08 9.28 -0.47
C ILE A 84 2.13 9.02 -1.97
N GLY A 85 1.91 10.05 -2.81
CA GLY A 85 2.08 9.96 -4.26
C GLY A 85 3.49 9.51 -4.66
N ILE A 86 4.52 10.07 -4.03
CA ILE A 86 5.93 9.67 -4.25
C ILE A 86 6.18 8.21 -3.83
N ILE A 87 5.70 7.80 -2.65
CA ILE A 87 5.82 6.41 -2.18
C ILE A 87 5.16 5.45 -3.16
N MET A 88 3.95 5.77 -3.64
CA MET A 88 3.24 4.95 -4.61
C MET A 88 3.98 4.88 -5.94
N ASN A 89 4.58 5.98 -6.40
CA ASN A 89 5.39 5.98 -7.61
C ASN A 89 6.62 5.06 -7.47
N ILE A 90 7.38 5.19 -6.38
CA ILE A 90 8.54 4.32 -6.10
C ILE A 90 8.11 2.85 -6.02
N LYS A 91 6.96 2.57 -5.40
CA LYS A 91 6.41 1.22 -5.35
C LYS A 91 6.11 0.68 -6.75
N MET A 92 5.47 1.47 -7.61
CA MET A 92 5.16 1.09 -8.99
C MET A 92 6.46 0.81 -9.77
N GLU A 93 7.45 1.69 -9.69
CA GLU A 93 8.75 1.50 -10.34
C GLU A 93 9.45 0.21 -9.88
N PHE A 94 9.43 -0.07 -8.57
CA PHE A 94 10.00 -1.28 -8.00
C PHE A 94 9.25 -2.55 -8.45
N ASP A 95 7.92 -2.50 -8.45
CA ASP A 95 7.06 -3.59 -8.87
C ASP A 95 7.27 -3.91 -10.37
N ASP A 96 7.45 -2.89 -11.22
CA ASP A 96 7.73 -3.02 -12.65
C ASP A 96 9.13 -3.59 -12.93
N GLU A 97 10.18 -3.01 -12.35
CA GLU A 97 11.57 -3.43 -12.61
C GLU A 97 11.83 -4.86 -12.11
N ILE A 98 11.39 -5.18 -10.90
CA ILE A 98 11.61 -6.51 -10.30
C ILE A 98 10.66 -7.54 -10.88
N GLY A 99 9.39 -7.18 -11.11
CA GLY A 99 8.43 -8.06 -11.76
C GLY A 99 8.95 -8.52 -13.12
N LEU A 100 9.34 -7.57 -13.97
CA LEU A 100 9.83 -7.87 -15.31
C LEU A 100 11.12 -8.69 -15.29
N SER A 101 12.10 -8.30 -14.47
CA SER A 101 13.40 -8.99 -14.43
C SER A 101 13.31 -10.43 -13.89
N VAL A 102 12.49 -10.69 -12.87
CA VAL A 102 12.26 -12.03 -12.33
C VAL A 102 11.53 -12.90 -13.35
N TYR A 103 10.51 -12.36 -14.02
CA TYR A 103 9.78 -13.10 -15.05
C TYR A 103 10.66 -13.45 -16.24
N GLN A 104 11.50 -12.52 -16.72
CA GLN A 104 12.44 -12.80 -17.81
C GLN A 104 13.41 -13.92 -17.45
N ARG A 105 13.97 -13.92 -16.23
CA ARG A 105 14.86 -15.00 -15.77
C ARG A 105 14.14 -16.34 -15.68
N TYR A 106 12.90 -16.33 -15.21
CA TYR A 106 12.06 -17.53 -15.18
C TYR A 106 11.79 -18.08 -16.58
N ALA A 107 11.39 -17.23 -17.53
CA ALA A 107 11.13 -17.61 -18.91
C ALA A 107 12.38 -18.19 -19.58
N THR A 108 13.52 -17.49 -19.48
CA THR A 108 14.80 -17.97 -20.01
C THR A 108 15.20 -19.33 -19.41
N TYR A 109 14.94 -19.56 -18.11
CA TYR A 109 15.22 -20.85 -17.49
C TYR A 109 14.31 -21.97 -18.00
N LEU A 110 13.02 -21.69 -18.24
CA LEU A 110 12.12 -22.67 -18.83
C LEU A 110 12.44 -22.99 -20.30
N ASP A 111 12.91 -22.00 -21.05
CA ASP A 111 13.29 -22.16 -22.46
C ASP A 111 14.63 -22.91 -22.62
N ALA A 112 15.43 -23.01 -21.56
CA ALA A 112 16.69 -23.75 -21.57
C ALA A 112 16.51 -25.28 -21.61
N PHE A 113 15.30 -25.79 -21.33
CA PHE A 113 15.02 -27.23 -21.35
C PHE A 113 14.88 -27.75 -22.79
N GLY A 114 15.52 -28.90 -23.06
CA GLY A 114 15.43 -29.58 -24.34
C GLY A 114 14.04 -30.19 -24.61
N PRO A 115 13.75 -30.61 -25.86
CA PRO A 115 12.46 -31.20 -26.23
C PRO A 115 12.13 -32.48 -25.44
N ASP A 116 13.14 -33.27 -25.07
CA ASP A 116 12.99 -34.53 -24.33
C ASP A 116 12.82 -34.32 -22.80
N GLU A 117 13.03 -33.09 -22.32
CA GLU A 117 13.00 -32.73 -20.89
C GLU A 117 11.68 -32.07 -20.48
N SER A 118 10.64 -32.22 -21.29
CA SER A 118 9.32 -31.59 -21.05
C SER A 118 8.71 -31.93 -19.69
N TYR A 119 8.98 -33.13 -19.16
CA TYR A 119 8.54 -33.53 -17.81
C TYR A 119 9.24 -32.74 -16.69
N LEU A 120 10.54 -32.45 -16.84
CA LEU A 120 11.31 -31.61 -15.91
C LEU A 120 10.88 -30.16 -16.00
N ARG A 121 10.75 -29.64 -17.24
CA ARG A 121 10.23 -28.30 -17.49
C ARG A 121 8.88 -28.11 -16.80
N LYS A 122 7.98 -29.10 -16.90
CA LYS A 122 6.65 -29.02 -16.27
C LYS A 122 6.70 -29.07 -14.75
N LYS A 123 7.61 -29.86 -14.17
CA LYS A 123 7.83 -29.88 -12.72
C LYS A 123 8.37 -28.55 -12.21
N VAL A 124 9.36 -27.97 -12.89
CA VAL A 124 9.93 -26.66 -12.56
C VAL A 124 8.89 -25.55 -12.69
N GLU A 125 8.13 -25.54 -13.77
CA GLU A 125 7.01 -24.60 -13.99
C GLU A 125 6.01 -24.66 -12.83
N THR A 126 5.69 -25.86 -12.33
CA THR A 126 4.76 -26.04 -11.21
C THR A 126 5.33 -25.53 -9.88
N GLU A 127 6.57 -25.90 -9.56
CA GLU A 127 7.22 -25.52 -8.30
C GLU A 127 7.46 -24.01 -8.24
N LEU A 128 8.09 -23.44 -9.27
CA LEU A 128 8.41 -22.02 -9.35
C LEU A 128 7.17 -21.17 -9.59
N GLY A 129 6.21 -21.64 -10.38
CA GLY A 129 4.95 -20.94 -10.64
C GLY A 129 4.18 -20.63 -9.36
N SER A 130 4.13 -21.57 -8.41
CA SER A 130 3.50 -21.34 -7.10
C SER A 130 4.18 -20.22 -6.29
N LYS A 131 5.50 -20.08 -6.41
CA LYS A 131 6.29 -19.05 -5.71
C LYS A 131 6.19 -17.70 -6.41
N MET A 132 6.13 -17.68 -7.74
CA MET A 132 5.85 -16.46 -8.50
C MET A 132 4.45 -15.91 -8.22
N ILE A 133 3.45 -16.75 -7.92
CA ILE A 133 2.15 -16.26 -7.45
C ILE A 133 2.29 -15.50 -6.13
N PHE A 134 3.12 -15.98 -5.20
CA PHE A 134 3.36 -15.29 -3.94
C PHE A 134 4.06 -13.94 -4.13
N LEU A 135 5.04 -13.89 -5.05
CA LEU A 135 5.69 -12.64 -5.44
C LEU A 135 4.70 -11.68 -6.10
N LYS A 136 3.86 -12.18 -7.02
CA LYS A 136 2.78 -11.43 -7.69
C LYS A 136 1.85 -10.76 -6.70
N MET A 137 1.40 -11.46 -5.66
CA MET A 137 0.46 -10.89 -4.67
C MET A 137 1.09 -9.78 -3.82
N ARG A 138 2.43 -9.70 -3.76
CA ARG A 138 3.14 -8.64 -3.03
C ARG A 138 3.58 -7.48 -3.91
N CYS A 139 3.83 -7.73 -5.19
CA CYS A 139 4.18 -6.74 -6.21
C CYS A 139 2.97 -6.32 -7.07
N ALA A 140 1.75 -6.48 -6.56
CA ALA A 140 0.53 -6.46 -7.36
C ALA A 140 0.11 -5.05 -7.81
N GLY A 141 0.63 -4.64 -8.96
CA GLY A 141 0.02 -3.70 -9.92
C GLY A 141 0.21 -4.12 -11.39
N LEU A 142 0.79 -5.29 -11.67
CA LEU A 142 1.29 -5.66 -12.99
C LEU A 142 0.18 -6.08 -13.98
N GLY A 143 0.25 -5.51 -15.20
CA GLY A 143 -0.79 -5.53 -16.24
C GLY A 143 -1.20 -6.87 -16.85
N SER A 144 -2.07 -6.81 -17.87
CA SER A 144 -2.84 -7.94 -18.42
C SER A 144 -2.03 -9.11 -19.03
N GLU A 145 -0.74 -8.92 -19.30
CA GLU A 145 0.17 -9.95 -19.81
C GLU A 145 0.45 -11.10 -18.81
N TRP A 146 0.27 -10.84 -17.51
CA TRP A 146 0.46 -11.80 -16.42
C TRP A 146 -0.68 -12.81 -16.26
N GLY A 147 -1.80 -12.62 -16.97
CA GLY A 147 -2.92 -13.56 -17.01
C GLY A 147 -2.63 -14.87 -17.76
N LYS A 148 -1.54 -14.91 -18.55
CA LYS A 148 -1.18 -16.09 -19.36
C LYS A 148 -0.51 -17.22 -18.56
N VAL A 149 -0.01 -16.92 -17.36
CA VAL A 149 0.61 -17.93 -16.45
C VAL A 149 -0.46 -18.78 -15.72
N PHE A 150 -1.75 -18.41 -15.81
CA PHE A 150 -2.84 -19.12 -15.11
C PHE A 150 -3.52 -20.25 -15.89
N TYR A 151 -3.14 -20.52 -17.15
CA TYR A 151 -3.92 -21.45 -17.98
C TYR A 151 -3.55 -22.94 -17.85
N TYR A 152 -2.51 -23.31 -17.11
CA TYR A 152 -2.10 -24.72 -16.98
C TYR A 152 -2.04 -25.27 -15.54
N GLY A 153 -2.48 -24.51 -14.54
CA GLY A 153 -2.43 -24.90 -13.12
C GLY A 153 -3.74 -25.38 -12.49
N CYS A 154 -4.89 -25.21 -13.15
CA CYS A 154 -6.21 -25.45 -12.52
C CYS A 154 -7.05 -26.59 -13.13
N GLN A 155 -6.46 -27.56 -13.83
CA GLN A 155 -7.23 -28.67 -14.43
C GLN A 155 -7.12 -30.05 -13.76
N CYS A 156 -6.48 -30.15 -12.58
CA CYS A 156 -6.39 -31.43 -11.86
C CYS A 156 -6.65 -31.26 -10.36
N HIS A 157 -7.85 -30.84 -9.95
CA HIS A 157 -8.50 -31.28 -8.69
C HIS A 157 -9.86 -30.56 -8.50
N CYS A 158 -10.86 -30.93 -9.29
CA CYS A 158 -12.26 -30.73 -8.87
C CYS A 158 -13.04 -31.96 -9.31
N GLY A 159 -12.97 -32.99 -8.46
CA GLY A 159 -13.57 -34.29 -8.72
C GLY A 159 -13.12 -35.29 -7.67
N ILE A 160 -13.52 -35.06 -6.42
CA ILE A 160 -13.86 -36.04 -5.36
C ILE A 160 -14.24 -35.20 -4.15
N LEU A 161 -15.52 -34.85 -4.06
CA LEU A 161 -16.28 -34.60 -2.82
C LEU A 161 -17.74 -34.39 -3.22
N ALA A 162 -18.32 -35.47 -3.74
CA ALA A 162 -19.76 -35.66 -3.84
C ALA A 162 -20.04 -37.16 -3.68
N ARG A 163 -19.96 -37.61 -2.42
CA ARG A 163 -20.73 -38.69 -1.80
C ARG A 163 -20.33 -38.79 -0.33
#